data_AF-A0A243QGB3-F1
#
_entry.id   AF-A0A243QGB3-F1
#
_cell.length_a   1.000
_cell.length_b   1.000
_cell.length_c   1.000
_cell.angle_alpha   90.00
_cell.angle_beta   90.00
_cell.angle_gamma   90.00
#
_symmetry.space_group_name_H-M   'P 1'
#
loop_
_entity.id
_entity.type
_entity.pdbx_description
1 polymer ?
#
loop_
_entity_poly.entity_id
_entity_poly.type
_entity_poly.pdbx_seq_one_letter_code
_entity_poly.pdbx_strand_id
1 'polypeptide(L)'
;GDPLHLGTDPGLASLYDAALLGVMWSTMTGWLHGTALVGAERTPATAFTPVAIRWLSAVAGFLTTYAPQVDAGRYPGDDATVDVQIAAIDHLIHAAAARGIDNALPELLKAAMEKVAAAGHGQDSYASLIEVLRNPADSGA
;
A
#
# COMPACT_ATOMS: atom_id res chain seq x y z
N GLY A 1 -2.65 -2.63 26.95
CA GLY A 1 -1.78 -1.96 25.97
C GLY A 1 -0.37 -2.36 26.27
N ASP A 2 0.46 -2.54 25.25
CA ASP A 2 1.87 -2.88 25.37
C ASP A 2 2.70 -1.60 25.10
N PRO A 3 3.18 -0.89 26.13
CA PRO A 3 3.84 0.39 25.96
C PRO A 3 5.22 0.22 25.32
N LEU A 4 5.38 0.72 24.09
CA LEU A 4 6.66 0.76 23.39
C LEU A 4 7.42 2.05 23.74
N HIS A 5 8.61 1.94 24.31
CA HIS A 5 9.47 3.09 24.53
C HIS A 5 10.18 3.45 23.22
N LEU A 6 9.79 4.57 22.61
CA LEU A 6 10.29 5.00 21.30
C LEU A 6 11.62 5.75 21.36
N GLY A 7 12.12 6.09 22.55
CA GLY A 7 13.35 6.86 22.77
C GLY A 7 13.13 8.10 23.64
N THR A 8 14.16 8.93 23.77
CA THR A 8 14.16 10.11 24.67
C THR A 8 13.74 11.41 23.99
N ASP A 9 13.51 11.40 22.67
CA ASP A 9 13.05 12.58 21.93
C ASP A 9 11.52 12.76 22.11
N PRO A 10 11.05 13.86 22.73
CA PRO A 10 9.63 14.11 22.95
C PRO A 10 8.80 14.20 21.66
N GLY A 11 9.41 14.58 20.53
CA GLY A 11 8.71 14.70 19.24
C GLY A 11 8.48 13.37 18.53
N LEU A 12 9.22 12.34 18.91
CA LEU A 12 9.22 11.05 18.22
C LEU A 12 7.91 10.28 18.41
N ALA A 13 7.30 10.38 19.59
CA ALA A 13 6.01 9.75 19.86
C ALA A 13 4.90 10.31 18.94
N SER A 14 4.82 11.63 18.80
CA SER A 14 3.84 12.29 17.92
C SER A 14 4.08 12.00 16.44
N LEU A 15 5.34 11.88 16.02
CA LEU A 15 5.69 11.50 14.65
C LEU A 15 5.27 10.06 14.33
N TYR A 16 5.52 9.13 15.25
CA TYR A 16 5.08 7.74 15.11
C TYR A 16 3.55 7.66 15.06
N ASP A 17 2.85 8.40 15.90
CA ASP A 17 1.38 8.46 15.88
C ASP A 17 0.86 8.93 14.51
N ALA A 18 1.39 10.03 13.98
CA ALA A 18 1.00 10.54 12.66
C ALA A 18 1.27 9.52 11.52
N ALA A 19 2.42 8.85 11.55
CA ALA A 19 2.75 7.82 10.56
C ALA A 19 1.80 6.62 10.64
N LEU A 20 1.48 6.16 11.86
CA LEU A 20 0.55 5.05 12.10
C LEU A 20 -0.88 5.38 11.67
N LEU A 21 -1.32 6.63 11.85
CA LEU A 21 -2.62 7.08 11.36
C LEU A 21 -2.72 6.99 9.84
N GLY A 22 -1.65 7.31 9.11
CA GLY A 22 -1.56 7.09 7.66
C GLY A 22 -1.80 5.63 7.28
N VAL A 23 -1.10 4.71 7.93
CA VAL A 23 -1.29 3.25 7.73
C VAL A 23 -2.72 2.82 8.05
N MET A 24 -3.29 3.33 9.15
CA MET A 24 -4.66 3.04 9.57
C MET A 24 -5.68 3.44 8.51
N TRP A 25 -5.64 4.68 8.03
CA TRP A 25 -6.60 5.16 7.03
C TRP A 25 -6.44 4.44 5.68
N SER A 26 -5.21 4.22 5.21
CA SER A 26 -4.97 3.46 3.98
C SER A 26 -5.51 2.04 4.08
N THR A 27 -5.28 1.36 5.21
CA THR A 27 -5.77 -0.01 5.45
C THR A 27 -7.29 -0.07 5.49
N MET A 28 -7.95 0.82 6.25
CA MET A 28 -9.41 0.86 6.37
C MET A 28 -10.07 1.18 5.02
N THR A 29 -9.52 2.14 4.27
CA THR A 29 -10.06 2.54 2.96
C THR A 29 -9.90 1.42 1.93
N GLY A 30 -8.74 0.75 1.92
CA GLY A 30 -8.52 -0.43 1.07
C GLY A 30 -9.48 -1.58 1.41
N TRP A 31 -9.72 -1.83 2.69
CA TRP A 31 -10.71 -2.83 3.12
C TRP A 31 -12.14 -2.45 2.72
N LEU A 32 -12.53 -1.18 2.84
CA LEU A 32 -13.84 -0.69 2.41
C LEU A 32 -14.04 -0.82 0.89
N HIS A 33 -13.01 -0.48 0.10
CA HIS A 33 -13.03 -0.68 -1.35
C HIS A 33 -13.20 -2.17 -1.71
N GLY A 34 -12.43 -3.07 -1.09
CA GLY A 34 -12.59 -4.51 -1.28
C GLY A 34 -13.96 -5.03 -0.84
N THR A 35 -14.50 -4.49 0.26
CA THR A 35 -15.85 -4.81 0.76
C THR A 35 -16.93 -4.38 -0.21
N ALA A 36 -16.81 -3.19 -0.82
CA ALA A 36 -17.72 -2.73 -1.85
C ALA A 36 -17.69 -3.64 -3.09
N LEU A 37 -16.48 -4.07 -3.49
CA LEU A 37 -16.29 -4.98 -4.61
C LEU A 37 -16.98 -6.33 -4.41
N VAL A 38 -16.74 -7.00 -3.29
CA VAL A 38 -17.41 -8.29 -3.00
C VAL A 38 -18.89 -8.12 -2.67
N GLY A 39 -19.28 -6.95 -2.14
CA GLY A 39 -20.66 -6.58 -1.86
C GLY A 39 -21.52 -6.43 -3.11
N ALA A 40 -20.92 -6.03 -4.25
CA ALA A 40 -21.60 -6.05 -5.55
C ALA A 40 -22.08 -7.45 -5.96
N GLU A 41 -21.41 -8.50 -5.45
CA GLU A 41 -21.80 -9.92 -5.59
C GLU A 41 -22.61 -10.43 -4.40
N ARG A 42 -23.20 -9.53 -3.61
CA ARG A 42 -24.01 -9.81 -2.40
C ARG A 42 -23.25 -10.52 -1.27
N THR A 43 -21.92 -10.43 -1.23
CA THR A 43 -21.14 -10.94 -0.09
C THR A 43 -21.22 -9.94 1.07
N PRO A 44 -21.70 -10.33 2.26
CA PRO A 44 -21.72 -9.43 3.41
C PRO A 44 -20.31 -9.06 3.87
N ALA A 45 -20.13 -7.82 4.32
CA ALA A 45 -18.86 -7.35 4.89
C ALA A 45 -18.37 -8.26 6.04
N THR A 46 -19.29 -8.73 6.89
CA THR A 46 -19.00 -9.65 8.00
C THR A 46 -18.48 -11.01 7.55
N ALA A 47 -18.83 -11.47 6.35
CA ALA A 47 -18.32 -12.71 5.77
C ALA A 47 -16.94 -12.52 5.14
N PHE A 48 -16.68 -11.37 4.53
CA PHE A 48 -15.39 -11.04 3.91
C PHE A 48 -14.30 -10.68 4.94
N THR A 49 -14.68 -9.99 6.02
CA THR A 49 -13.74 -9.42 7.00
C THR A 49 -12.77 -10.44 7.62
N PRO A 50 -13.18 -11.66 8.01
CA PRO A 50 -12.24 -12.67 8.51
C PRO A 50 -11.15 -13.04 7.49
N VAL A 51 -11.50 -13.10 6.20
CA VAL A 51 -10.55 -13.37 5.11
C VAL A 51 -9.60 -12.19 4.94
N ALA A 52 -10.13 -10.97 4.96
CA ALA A 52 -9.33 -9.75 4.88
C ALA A 52 -8.33 -9.64 6.05
N ILE A 53 -8.74 -9.94 7.29
CA ILE A 53 -7.84 -9.91 8.47
C ILE A 53 -6.71 -10.94 8.32
N ARG A 54 -7.03 -12.16 7.87
CA ARG A 54 -6.00 -13.19 7.61
C ARG A 54 -5.02 -12.73 6.54
N TRP A 55 -5.51 -12.09 5.48
CA TRP A 55 -4.65 -11.52 4.44
C TRP A 55 -3.78 -10.37 4.98
N LEU A 56 -4.34 -9.45 5.77
CA LEU A 56 -3.59 -8.36 6.39
C LEU A 56 -2.45 -8.87 7.29
N SER A 57 -2.61 -10.04 7.92
CA SER A 57 -1.53 -10.69 8.67
C SER A 57 -0.37 -11.11 7.76
N ALA A 58 -0.65 -11.57 6.54
CA ALA A 58 0.39 -11.83 5.54
C ALA A 58 1.01 -10.53 5.01
N VAL A 59 0.21 -9.47 4.80
CA VAL A 59 0.70 -8.15 4.41
C VAL A 59 1.69 -7.58 5.44
N ALA A 60 1.45 -7.78 6.73
CA ALA A 60 2.41 -7.41 7.78
C ALA A 60 3.78 -8.12 7.62
N GLY A 61 3.79 -9.34 7.09
CA GLY A 61 5.01 -10.05 6.71
C GLY A 61 5.78 -9.34 5.60
N PHE A 62 5.11 -8.83 4.57
CA PHE A 62 5.77 -8.05 3.50
C PHE A 62 6.43 -6.78 4.04
N LEU A 63 5.81 -6.10 5.01
CA LEU A 63 6.41 -4.92 5.63
C LEU A 63 7.74 -5.25 6.31
N THR A 64 7.84 -6.45 6.92
CA THR A 64 9.10 -6.92 7.53
C THR A 64 10.17 -7.23 6.48
N THR A 65 9.78 -7.76 5.32
CA THR A 65 10.69 -7.99 4.18
C THR A 65 11.17 -6.68 3.56
N TYR A 66 10.29 -5.67 3.44
CA TYR A 66 10.60 -4.39 2.81
C TYR A 66 11.44 -3.46 3.69
N ALA A 67 11.27 -3.50 5.02
CA ALA A 67 12.02 -2.64 5.94
C ALA A 67 13.56 -2.63 5.69
N PRO A 68 14.27 -3.78 5.66
CA PRO A 68 15.71 -3.78 5.41
C PRO A 68 16.07 -3.34 3.98
N GLN A 69 15.19 -3.49 3.00
CA GLN A 69 15.40 -2.97 1.63
C GLN A 69 15.39 -1.44 1.61
N VAL A 70 14.41 -0.85 2.30
CA VAL A 70 14.27 0.61 2.47
C VAL A 70 15.44 1.21 3.23
N ASP A 71 15.89 0.55 4.32
CA ASP A 71 17.06 0.99 5.09
C ASP A 71 18.35 0.93 4.27
N ALA A 72 18.48 -0.09 3.41
CA ALA A 72 19.65 -0.28 2.55
C ALA A 72 19.61 0.55 1.25
N GLY A 73 18.47 1.15 0.90
CA GLY A 73 18.26 1.79 -0.41
C GLY A 73 18.46 0.84 -1.59
N ARG A 74 18.14 -0.45 -1.42
CA ARG A 74 18.30 -1.49 -2.44
C ARG A 74 17.06 -2.38 -2.49
N TYR A 75 16.49 -2.53 -3.68
CA TYR A 75 15.15 -3.07 -3.88
C TYR A 75 15.17 -4.31 -4.80
N PRO A 76 15.72 -5.46 -4.36
CA PRO A 76 15.75 -6.66 -5.19
C PRO A 76 14.35 -7.10 -5.61
N GLY A 77 14.10 -7.24 -6.91
CA GLY A 77 12.80 -7.61 -7.48
C GLY A 77 12.43 -9.10 -7.37
N ASP A 78 12.94 -9.81 -6.36
CA ASP A 78 12.86 -11.28 -6.26
C ASP A 78 11.44 -11.81 -6.01
N ASP A 79 10.58 -11.02 -5.36
CA ASP A 79 9.20 -11.41 -5.02
C ASP A 79 8.20 -11.01 -6.12
N ALA A 80 7.97 -9.71 -6.27
CA ALA A 80 7.11 -9.12 -7.30
C ALA A 80 7.63 -7.72 -7.63
N THR A 81 7.92 -7.50 -8.91
CA THR A 81 8.40 -6.21 -9.39
C THR A 81 7.28 -5.18 -9.46
N VAL A 82 7.63 -3.89 -9.48
CA VAL A 82 6.65 -2.80 -9.66
C VAL A 82 5.83 -2.99 -10.95
N ASP A 83 6.44 -3.41 -12.05
CA ASP A 83 5.74 -3.67 -13.32
C ASP A 83 4.67 -4.78 -13.17
N VAL A 84 4.97 -5.83 -12.41
CA VAL A 84 3.99 -6.90 -12.10
C VAL A 84 2.83 -6.34 -11.25
N GLN A 85 3.13 -5.45 -10.31
CA GLN A 85 2.10 -4.83 -9.46
C GLN A 85 1.20 -3.87 -10.25
N ILE A 86 1.74 -3.13 -11.22
CA ILE A 86 0.97 -2.29 -12.15
C ILE A 86 -0.03 -3.16 -12.94
N ALA A 87 0.41 -4.29 -13.48
CA ALA A 87 -0.50 -5.22 -14.18
C ALA A 87 -1.55 -5.83 -13.23
N ALA A 88 -1.18 -6.14 -11.99
CA ALA A 88 -2.10 -6.68 -11.00
C ALA A 88 -3.20 -5.67 -10.60
N ILE A 89 -2.84 -4.40 -10.39
CA ILE A 89 -3.82 -3.37 -10.03
C ILE A 89 -4.73 -3.01 -11.21
N ASP A 90 -4.27 -3.15 -12.46
CA ASP A 90 -5.13 -3.01 -13.64
C ASP A 90 -6.29 -4.02 -13.64
N HIS A 91 -6.05 -5.26 -13.23
CA HIS A 91 -7.11 -6.25 -13.07
C HIS A 91 -8.13 -5.84 -11.99
N LEU A 92 -7.67 -5.27 -10.88
CA LEU A 92 -8.56 -4.75 -9.83
C LEU A 92 -9.43 -3.61 -10.34
N ILE A 93 -8.83 -2.64 -11.03
CA ILE A 93 -9.53 -1.49 -11.62
C ILE A 93 -10.61 -1.96 -12.61
N HIS A 94 -10.27 -2.92 -13.48
CA HIS A 94 -11.23 -3.50 -14.42
C HIS A 94 -12.39 -4.21 -13.71
N ALA A 95 -12.08 -5.02 -12.69
CA ALA A 95 -13.09 -5.77 -11.94
C ALA A 95 -14.05 -4.86 -11.16
N ALA A 96 -13.53 -3.76 -10.61
CA ALA A 96 -14.29 -2.74 -9.90
C ALA A 96 -15.16 -1.91 -10.86
N ALA A 97 -14.60 -1.47 -11.99
CA ALA A 97 -15.34 -0.74 -13.03
C ALA A 97 -16.52 -1.55 -13.57
N ALA A 98 -16.32 -2.85 -13.83
CA ALA A 98 -17.37 -3.76 -14.28
C ALA A 98 -18.54 -3.90 -13.28
N ARG A 99 -18.34 -3.48 -12.02
CA ARG A 99 -19.32 -3.52 -10.93
C ARG A 99 -19.80 -2.14 -10.50
N GLY A 100 -19.39 -1.08 -11.21
CA GLY A 100 -19.76 0.30 -10.87
C GLY A 100 -19.17 0.81 -9.56
N ILE A 101 -18.04 0.25 -9.12
CA ILE A 101 -17.31 0.69 -7.93
C ILE A 101 -16.34 1.82 -8.31
N ASP A 102 -16.22 2.82 -7.44
CA ASP A 102 -15.29 3.94 -7.61
C ASP A 102 -13.83 3.45 -7.58
N ASN A 103 -13.04 3.90 -8.56
CA ASN A 103 -11.65 3.49 -8.76
C ASN A 103 -10.62 4.53 -8.31
N ALA A 104 -11.01 5.62 -7.65
CA ALA A 104 -10.07 6.70 -7.32
C ALA A 104 -8.90 6.20 -6.44
N LEU A 105 -9.16 5.29 -5.50
CA LEU A 105 -8.12 4.68 -4.67
C LEU A 105 -7.14 3.80 -5.48
N PRO A 106 -7.59 2.75 -6.20
CA PRO A 106 -6.66 1.92 -6.97
C PRO A 106 -5.95 2.70 -8.08
N GLU A 107 -6.58 3.71 -8.68
CA GLU A 107 -5.93 4.60 -9.66
C GLU A 107 -4.82 5.45 -9.03
N LEU A 108 -5.04 5.98 -7.82
CA LEU A 108 -4.00 6.69 -7.07
C LEU A 108 -2.78 5.79 -6.80
N LEU A 109 -3.01 4.55 -6.38
CA LEU A 109 -1.95 3.59 -6.12
C LEU A 109 -1.21 3.24 -7.41
N LYS A 110 -1.94 3.01 -8.52
CA LYS A 110 -1.34 2.73 -9.84
C LYS A 110 -0.46 3.89 -10.30
N ALA A 111 -0.94 5.13 -10.19
CA ALA A 111 -0.18 6.31 -10.59
C ALA A 111 1.12 6.46 -9.78
N ALA A 112 1.14 6.08 -8.50
CA ALA A 112 2.36 6.05 -7.71
C ALA A 112 3.34 4.98 -8.22
N MET A 113 2.87 3.77 -8.53
CA MET A 113 3.68 2.71 -9.12
C MET A 113 4.25 3.10 -10.49
N GLU A 114 3.46 3.74 -11.35
CA GLU A 114 3.90 4.21 -12.66
C GLU A 114 5.00 5.26 -12.56
N LYS A 115 4.93 6.17 -11.58
CA LYS A 115 6.01 7.13 -11.30
C LYS A 115 7.32 6.44 -10.91
N VAL A 116 7.23 5.37 -10.13
CA VAL A 116 8.40 4.56 -9.72
C VAL A 116 8.99 3.83 -10.91
N ALA A 117 8.15 3.19 -11.73
CA ALA A 117 8.60 2.55 -12.96
C ALA A 117 9.27 3.55 -13.91
N ALA A 118 8.69 4.74 -14.09
CA ALA A 118 9.26 5.82 -14.90
C ALA A 118 10.59 6.36 -14.34
N ALA A 119 10.82 6.27 -13.03
CA ALA A 119 12.09 6.62 -12.39
C ALA A 119 13.17 5.52 -12.53
N GLY A 120 12.90 4.44 -13.27
CA GLY A 120 13.85 3.35 -13.53
C GLY A 120 13.74 2.15 -12.58
N HIS A 121 12.73 2.14 -11.70
CA HIS A 121 12.53 1.11 -10.68
C HIS A 121 11.43 0.09 -11.05
N GLY A 122 11.09 -0.07 -12.33
CA GLY A 122 10.01 -0.99 -12.76
C GLY A 122 10.29 -2.47 -12.43
N GLN A 123 11.57 -2.86 -12.46
CA GLN A 123 12.04 -4.22 -12.14
C GLN A 123 12.40 -4.41 -10.66
N ASP A 124 12.27 -3.36 -9.85
CA ASP A 124 12.58 -3.41 -8.43
C ASP A 124 11.39 -3.91 -7.62
N SER A 125 11.66 -4.30 -6.37
CA SER A 125 10.63 -4.57 -5.36
C SER A 125 9.65 -3.40 -5.23
N TYR A 126 8.42 -3.71 -4.84
CA TYR A 126 7.40 -2.71 -4.48
C TYR A 126 7.90 -1.71 -3.40
N ALA A 127 8.87 -2.10 -2.57
CA ALA A 127 9.51 -1.22 -1.58
C ALA A 127 10.14 0.05 -2.19
N SER A 128 10.51 0.03 -3.47
CA SER A 128 11.08 1.17 -4.20
C SER A 128 10.12 2.38 -4.31
N LEU A 129 8.83 2.20 -4.03
CA LEU A 129 7.86 3.31 -3.92
C LEU A 129 8.31 4.43 -2.97
N ILE A 130 9.12 4.09 -1.96
CA ILE A 130 9.65 5.07 -1.02
C ILE A 130 10.47 6.17 -1.71
N GLU A 131 11.12 5.90 -2.85
CA GLU A 131 11.93 6.90 -3.56
C GLU A 131 11.08 8.02 -4.14
N VAL A 132 9.90 7.70 -4.68
CA VAL A 132 8.93 8.71 -5.16
C VAL A 132 8.27 9.45 -4.00
N LEU A 133 8.09 8.80 -2.84
CA LEU A 133 7.54 9.45 -1.64
C LEU A 133 8.55 10.40 -0.97
N ARG A 134 9.85 10.08 -1.02
CA ARG A 134 10.93 10.92 -0.49
C ARG A 134 11.23 12.12 -1.39
N ASN A 135 11.21 11.90 -2.70
CA ASN A 135 11.36 12.94 -3.72
C ASN A 135 10.05 13.06 -4.49
N PRO A 136 9.04 13.77 -3.95
CA PRO A 136 7.91 14.17 -4.78
C PRO A 136 8.51 14.94 -5.95
N ALA A 137 8.38 14.40 -7.17
CA ALA A 137 8.90 15.00 -8.39
C ALA A 137 8.72 16.52 -8.31
N ASP A 138 9.80 17.28 -8.52
CA ASP A 138 9.82 18.75 -8.46
C ASP A 138 8.47 19.25 -8.91
N SER A 139 7.70 19.76 -7.94
CA SER A 139 6.36 20.26 -8.22
C SER A 139 6.56 21.39 -9.21
N GLY A 140 6.34 21.06 -10.49
CA GLY A 140 6.42 22.01 -11.58
C GLY A 140 5.60 23.23 -11.19
N ALA A 141 6.29 24.36 -11.19
CA ALA A 141 5.73 25.69 -10.98
C ALA A 141 4.52 25.96 -11.87
#